data_AF-A0A829M8Y1-F1
#
_entry.id   AF-A0A829M8Y1-F1
#
_cell.length_a   1.000
_cell.length_b   1.000
_cell.length_c   1.000
_cell.angle_alpha   90.00
_cell.angle_beta   90.00
_cell.angle_gamma   90.00
#
_symmetry.space_group_name_H-M   'P 1'
#
loop_
_entity.id
_entity.type
_entity.pdbx_description
1 polymer ?
#
loop_
_entity_poly.entity_id
_entity_poly.type
_entity_poly.pdbx_seq_one_letter_code
_entity_poly.pdbx_strand_id
1 'polypeptide(L)' 'MVPLYRRNELTEAQVLSLNKVAGELTTGELAAMTREVSGGADPQRVVGTWLNDHQILLRG' A
#
# COMPACT_ATOMS: atom_id res chain seq x y z
N MET A 1 -6.69 -6.78 5.63
CA MET A 1 -5.92 -7.85 4.94
C MET A 1 -4.75 -8.26 5.86
N VAL A 2 -4.12 -9.42 5.69
CA VAL A 2 -2.92 -9.81 6.47
C VAL A 2 -1.73 -9.99 5.52
N PRO A 3 -0.68 -9.18 5.61
CA PRO A 3 0.50 -9.33 4.77
C PRO A 3 1.35 -10.51 5.23
N LEU A 4 1.90 -11.26 4.27
CA LEU A 4 2.85 -12.35 4.51
C LEU A 4 4.21 -11.97 3.93
N TYR A 5 5.28 -12.17 4.69
CA TYR A 5 6.66 -11.87 4.28
C TYR A 5 7.62 -12.95 4.81
N ARG A 6 8.77 -13.10 4.16
CA ARG A 6 9.80 -14.03 4.63
C ARG A 6 10.51 -13.45 5.85
N ARG A 7 10.79 -14.30 6.83
CA ARG A 7 11.54 -13.93 8.04
C ARG A 7 12.94 -13.43 7.65
N ASN A 8 13.40 -12.36 8.31
CA ASN A 8 14.72 -11.70 8.13
C ASN A 8 14.94 -10.96 6.79
N GLU A 9 13.92 -10.79 5.95
CA GLU A 9 14.05 -9.99 4.71
C GLU A 9 13.67 -8.52 4.90
N LEU A 10 12.91 -8.20 5.95
CA LEU A 10 12.44 -6.86 6.23
C LEU A 10 12.96 -6.35 7.56
N THR A 11 13.29 -5.07 7.59
CA THR A 11 13.53 -4.32 8.81
C THR A 11 12.24 -4.15 9.61
N GLU A 12 12.37 -3.86 10.89
CA GLU A 12 11.22 -3.55 11.76
C GLU A 12 10.38 -2.38 11.21
N ALA A 13 11.05 -1.34 10.70
CA ALA A 13 10.38 -0.18 10.10
C ALA A 13 9.56 -0.56 8.86
N GLN A 14 10.08 -1.44 7.99
CA GLN A 14 9.35 -1.92 6.81
C GLN A 14 8.14 -2.78 7.21
N VAL A 15 8.26 -3.62 8.24
CA VAL A 15 7.14 -4.40 8.78
C VAL A 15 6.04 -3.49 9.34
N LEU A 16 6.41 -2.44 10.09
CA LEU A 16 5.44 -1.47 10.63
C LEU A 16 4.70 -0.73 9.51
N SER A 17 5.42 -0.29 8.47
CA SER A 17 4.79 0.35 7.31
C SER A 17 3.82 -0.60 6.58
N LEU A 18 4.17 -1.87 6.41
CA LEU A 18 3.27 -2.88 5.81
C LEU A 18 2.02 -3.12 6.66
N ASN A 19 2.17 -3.19 7.98
CA ASN A 19 1.03 -3.35 8.89
C ASN A 19 0.10 -2.12 8.84
N LYS A 20 0.67 -0.90 8.72
CA LYS A 20 -0.11 0.33 8.54
C LYS A 20 -0.95 0.28 7.26
N VAL A 21 -0.34 -0.11 6.13
CA VAL A 21 -1.08 -0.32 4.86
C VAL A 21 -2.21 -1.33 5.04
N ALA A 22 -1.94 -2.47 5.68
CA ALA A 22 -2.92 -3.54 5.86
C ALA A 22 -4.11 -3.16 6.76
N GLY A 23 -3.89 -2.24 7.70
CA GLY A 23 -4.90 -1.70 8.61
C GLY A 23 -5.72 -0.54 8.03
N GLU A 24 -5.11 0.31 7.20
CA GLU A 24 -5.77 1.49 6.64
C GLU A 24 -6.45 1.21 5.30
N LEU A 25 -5.93 0.29 4.48
CA LEU A 25 -6.50 0.00 3.18
C LEU A 25 -7.88 -0.66 3.29
N THR A 26 -8.91 0.09 2.93
CA THR A 26 -10.28 -0.42 2.88
C THR A 26 -10.59 -1.11 1.55
N THR A 27 -11.64 -1.93 1.53
CA THR A 27 -12.14 -2.54 0.29
C THR A 27 -12.62 -1.50 -0.73
N GLY A 28 -13.18 -0.38 -0.25
CA GLY A 28 -13.67 0.70 -1.13
C GLY A 28 -12.53 1.40 -1.87
N GLU A 29 -11.44 1.68 -1.17
CA GLU A 29 -10.24 2.28 -1.76
C GLU A 29 -9.53 1.33 -2.70
N LEU A 30 -9.41 0.04 -2.34
CA LEU A 30 -8.85 -0.97 -3.24
C LEU A 30 -9.67 -1.07 -4.54
N ALA A 31 -11.01 -1.03 -4.44
CA ALA A 31 -11.87 -1.02 -5.61
C ALA A 31 -11.72 0.26 -6.45
N ALA A 32 -11.51 1.41 -5.81
CA ALA A 32 -11.24 2.67 -6.50
C ALA A 32 -9.91 2.64 -7.26
N MET A 33 -8.82 2.26 -6.60
CA MET A 33 -7.50 2.11 -7.24
C MET A 33 -7.54 1.11 -8.39
N THR A 34 -8.25 -0.02 -8.23
CA THR A 34 -8.42 -1.02 -9.30
C THR A 34 -9.14 -0.44 -10.52
N ARG A 35 -10.17 0.38 -10.31
CA ARG A 35 -10.88 1.06 -11.41
C ARG A 35 -9.99 2.08 -12.13
N GLU A 36 -9.19 2.85 -11.40
CA GLU A 36 -8.26 3.81 -12.02
C GLU A 36 -7.24 3.10 -12.91
N VAL A 37 -6.62 2.03 -12.42
CA VAL A 37 -5.66 1.23 -13.19
C VAL A 37 -6.33 0.59 -14.41
N SER A 38 -7.54 0.05 -14.25
CA SER A 38 -8.30 -0.51 -15.37
C SER A 38 -8.66 0.54 -16.42
N GLY A 39 -8.78 1.81 -16.02
CA GLY A 39 -8.96 2.97 -16.89
C GLY A 39 -7.66 3.47 -17.55
N GLY A 40 -6.52 2.80 -17.33
CA GLY A 40 -5.22 3.13 -17.93
C GLY A 40 -4.34 4.03 -17.06
N ALA A 41 -4.69 4.30 -15.81
CA ALA A 41 -3.80 5.00 -14.90
C ALA A 41 -2.56 4.16 -14.58
N ASP A 42 -1.41 4.82 -14.44
CA ASP A 42 -0.18 4.19 -13.95
C ASP A 42 -0.38 3.67 -12.51
N PRO A 43 -0.23 2.35 -12.27
CA PRO A 43 -0.34 1.76 -10.94
C PRO A 43 0.59 2.39 -9.90
N GLN A 44 1.81 2.77 -10.28
CA GLN A 44 2.76 3.39 -9.35
C GLN A 44 2.27 4.74 -8.88
N ARG A 45 1.76 5.57 -9.79
CA ARG A 45 1.14 6.85 -9.45
C ARG A 45 -0.09 6.67 -8.55
N VAL A 46 -0.99 5.74 -8.87
CA VAL A 46 -2.22 5.49 -8.10
C VAL A 46 -1.88 5.08 -6.66
N VAL A 47 -0.99 4.10 -6.49
CA VAL A 47 -0.56 3.65 -5.17
C VAL A 47 0.22 4.75 -4.45
N GLY A 48 1.09 5.49 -5.14
CA GLY A 48 1.86 6.59 -4.56
C GLY A 48 0.96 7.72 -4.04
N THR A 49 -0.11 8.07 -4.76
CA THR A 49 -1.11 9.03 -4.28
C THR A 49 -1.79 8.53 -3.01
N TRP A 50 -2.28 7.29 -3.00
CA TRP A 50 -2.94 6.73 -1.81
C TRP A 50 -2.02 6.68 -0.58
N LEU A 51 -0.76 6.25 -0.76
CA LEU A 51 0.23 6.23 0.31
C LEU A 51 0.52 7.63 0.87
N ASN A 52 0.60 8.64 0.01
CA ASN A 52 0.82 10.02 0.42
C ASN A 52 -0.38 10.57 1.20
N ASP A 53 -1.60 10.32 0.73
CA ASP A 53 -2.84 10.75 1.39
C ASP A 53 -2.97 10.16 2.81
N HIS A 54 -2.45 8.94 3.01
CA HIS A 54 -2.45 8.23 4.30
C HIS A 54 -1.17 8.44 5.13
N GLN A 55 -0.26 9.30 4.66
CA GLN A 55 1.03 9.57 5.31
C GLN A 55 1.81 8.28 5.61
N ILE A 56 1.79 7.33 4.67
CA ILE A 56 2.54 6.07 4.75
C ILE A 56 3.84 6.25 3.98
N LEU A 57 4.92 6.47 4.73
CA LEU A 57 6.27 6.55 4.16
C LEU A 57 6.84 5.13 4.03
N LEU A 58 6.93 4.64 2.79
CA LEU A 58 7.78 3.49 2.48
C LEU A 58 9.22 4.00 2.38
N ARG A 59 9.97 3.94 3.49
CA ARG A 59 11.42 4.15 3.43
C ARG A 59 12.06 2.86 2.91
N GLY A 60 12.69 2.98 1.73
CA GLY A 60 13.49 1.93 1.11
C GLY A 60 14.68 1.53 1.97
#